data_AF-A0A0S8K6W9-F1
#
_entry.id   AF-A0A0S8K6W9-F1
#
_cell.length_a   1.000
_cell.length_b   1.000
_cell.length_c   1.000
_cell.angle_alpha   90.00
_cell.angle_beta   90.00
_cell.angle_gamma   90.00
#
_symmetry.space_group_name_H-M   'P 1'
#
loop_
_entity.id
_entity.type
_entity.pdbx_description
1 polymer ?
#
loop_
_entity_poly.entity_id
_entity_poly.type
_entity_poly.pdbx_seq_one_letter_code
_entity_poly.pdbx_strand_id
1 'polypeptide(L)'
;MKSIGFVFKHVKKYKRALALTVGSMILLVGIQLLAPWLVRTMIVTVTDSEAGPEAVGIVARLALLALGVYVVRAALQFVRSYMAHVAGWHVVADVRAEVYQHLQRLSLRFYEDRQTGQLMSRTVNDSDLIEQLIAHAIPDVLVNVLMLAGVTAVLVSMSWQLALLSMIPIPLIVLAMRGFAKYVRPAFRQRQVELG
;
A
#
# COMPACT_ATOMS: atom_id res chain seq x y z
N MET A 1 -20.01 -2.48 10.45
CA MET A 1 -19.10 -3.56 10.92
C MET A 1 -19.40 -4.93 10.29
N LYS A 2 -20.65 -5.32 10.02
CA LYS A 2 -20.99 -6.61 9.37
C LYS A 2 -20.40 -6.81 7.96
N SER A 3 -20.24 -5.73 7.19
CA SER A 3 -19.69 -5.74 5.83
C SER A 3 -18.20 -6.11 5.74
N ILE A 4 -17.39 -5.75 6.74
CA ILE A 4 -15.97 -6.12 6.78
C ILE A 4 -15.83 -7.63 7.00
N GLY A 5 -16.63 -8.22 7.90
CA GLY A 5 -16.62 -9.66 8.15
C GLY A 5 -16.95 -10.52 6.93
N PHE A 6 -17.83 -10.02 6.05
CA PHE A 6 -18.18 -10.68 4.79
C PHE A 6 -16.99 -10.78 3.83
N VAL A 7 -16.25 -9.68 3.64
CA VAL A 7 -15.04 -9.67 2.80
C VAL A 7 -13.97 -10.58 3.41
N PHE A 8 -13.75 -10.50 4.72
CA PHE A 8 -12.77 -11.34 5.41
C PHE A 8 -13.03 -12.85 5.27
N LYS A 9 -14.30 -13.28 5.17
CA LYS A 9 -14.64 -14.69 4.91
C LYS A 9 -14.07 -15.18 3.58
N HIS A 10 -14.21 -14.37 2.52
CA HIS A 10 -13.74 -14.70 1.17
C HIS A 10 -12.21 -14.63 1.06
N VAL A 11 -11.61 -13.61 1.69
CA VAL A 11 -10.15 -13.39 1.72
C VAL A 11 -9.39 -14.60 2.30
N LYS A 12 -9.95 -15.31 3.28
CA LYS A 12 -9.30 -16.48 3.91
C LYS A 12 -8.96 -17.61 2.94
N LYS A 13 -9.71 -17.76 1.84
CA LYS A 13 -9.45 -18.75 0.78
C LYS A 13 -8.13 -18.48 0.07
N TYR A 14 -7.69 -17.22 0.03
CA TYR A 14 -6.48 -16.74 -0.65
C TYR A 14 -5.33 -16.40 0.30
N LYS A 15 -5.31 -17.01 1.50
CA LYS A 15 -4.30 -16.75 2.54
C LYS A 15 -2.86 -16.91 2.08
N ARG A 16 -2.58 -17.81 1.13
CA ARG A 16 -1.22 -18.02 0.59
C ARG A 16 -0.74 -16.82 -0.23
N ALA A 17 -1.57 -16.33 -1.15
CA ALA A 17 -1.26 -15.15 -1.94
C ALA A 17 -1.06 -13.92 -1.04
N LEU A 18 -1.95 -13.73 -0.06
CA LEU A 18 -1.85 -12.64 0.90
C LEU A 18 -0.61 -12.75 1.81
N ALA A 19 -0.25 -13.96 2.24
CA ALA A 19 0.98 -14.17 3.00
C ALA A 19 2.22 -13.83 2.18
N LEU A 20 2.26 -14.18 0.89
CA LEU A 20 3.34 -13.78 -0.02
C LEU A 20 3.37 -12.27 -0.24
N THR A 21 2.22 -11.63 -0.38
CA THR A 21 2.10 -10.17 -0.46
C THR A 21 2.68 -9.49 0.77
N VAL A 22 2.24 -9.90 1.98
CA VAL A 22 2.70 -9.33 3.25
C VAL A 22 4.19 -9.64 3.50
N GLY A 23 4.64 -10.86 3.21
CA GLY A 23 6.06 -11.24 3.32
C GLY A 23 6.93 -10.38 2.41
N SER A 24 6.50 -10.18 1.15
CA SER A 24 7.21 -9.32 0.20
C SER A 24 7.22 -7.86 0.65
N MET A 25 6.15 -7.35 1.28
CA MET A 25 6.11 -6.00 1.84
C MET A 25 7.14 -5.79 2.94
N ILE A 26 7.23 -6.72 3.89
CA ILE A 26 8.19 -6.63 4.99
C ILE A 26 9.62 -6.61 4.45
N LEU A 27 9.93 -7.48 3.49
CA LEU A 27 11.23 -7.51 2.83
C LEU A 27 11.51 -6.23 2.04
N LEU A 28 10.52 -5.67 1.33
CA LEU A 28 10.65 -4.41 0.61
C LEU A 28 10.98 -3.23 1.52
N VAL A 29 10.30 -3.14 2.67
CA VAL A 29 10.58 -2.11 3.68
C VAL A 29 12.01 -2.25 4.19
N GLY A 30 12.46 -3.47 4.49
CA GLY A 30 13.84 -3.75 4.88
C GLY A 30 14.85 -3.29 3.82
N ILE A 31 14.62 -3.63 2.55
CA ILE A 31 15.49 -3.20 1.44
C ILE A 31 15.52 -1.68 1.28
N GLN A 32 14.38 -1.00 1.42
CA GLN A 32 14.32 0.46 1.35
C GLN A 32 15.13 1.15 2.46
N LEU A 33 15.21 0.54 3.64
CA LEU A 33 16.04 1.04 4.74
C LEU A 33 17.54 0.76 4.53
N LEU A 34 17.90 -0.26 3.75
CA LEU A 34 19.30 -0.55 3.41
C LEU A 34 19.90 0.45 2.41
N ALA A 35 19.09 1.02 1.51
CA ALA A 35 19.58 1.93 0.47
C ALA A 35 20.30 3.19 1.04
N PRO A 36 19.73 3.93 2.01
CA PRO A 36 20.43 5.05 2.65
C PRO A 36 21.75 4.64 3.32
N TRP A 37 21.81 3.43 3.90
CA TRP A 37 23.03 2.91 4.51
C TRP A 37 24.12 2.65 3.45
N LEU A 38 23.77 2.03 2.31
CA LEU A 38 24.69 1.83 1.19
C LEU A 38 25.25 3.16 0.66
N VAL A 39 24.38 4.15 0.45
CA VAL A 39 24.76 5.48 -0.02
C VAL A 39 25.67 6.17 0.99
N ARG A 40 25.32 6.14 2.29
CA ARG A 40 26.15 6.69 3.36
C ARG A 40 27.55 6.07 3.35
N THR A 41 27.64 4.74 3.28
CA THR A 41 28.93 4.04 3.27
C THR A 41 29.76 4.49 2.08
N MET A 42 29.19 4.51 0.87
CA MET A 42 29.90 4.98 -0.33
C MET A 42 30.43 6.42 -0.18
N ILE A 43 29.65 7.34 0.41
CA ILE A 43 30.10 8.71 0.65
C ILE A 43 31.28 8.75 1.62
N VAL A 44 31.20 8.01 2.73
CA VAL A 44 32.28 7.97 3.73
C VAL A 44 33.56 7.40 3.13
N THR A 45 33.49 6.31 2.36
CA THR A 45 34.68 5.70 1.75
C THR A 45 35.40 6.61 0.77
N VAL A 46 34.69 7.55 0.13
CA VAL A 46 35.28 8.53 -0.82
C VAL A 46 35.76 9.79 -0.11
N THR A 47 35.14 10.15 1.02
CA THR A 47 35.44 11.39 1.75
C THR A 47 36.58 11.22 2.75
N ASP A 48 36.83 9.99 3.23
CA ASP A 48 38.01 9.73 4.07
C ASP A 48 39.31 9.94 3.27
N SER A 49 40.23 10.67 3.89
CA SER A 49 41.41 11.32 3.28
C SER A 49 42.48 10.39 2.68
N GLU A 50 42.23 9.08 2.62
CA GLU A 50 43.10 8.05 2.03
C GLU A 50 42.45 7.38 0.80
N ALA A 51 41.74 8.17 -0.01
CA ALA A 51 41.10 7.67 -1.23
C ALA A 51 42.13 7.29 -2.32
N GLY A 52 42.74 6.11 -2.18
CA GLY A 52 43.57 5.46 -3.19
C GLY A 52 42.78 4.58 -4.16
N PRO A 53 43.47 3.83 -5.04
CA PRO A 53 42.85 2.87 -5.97
C PRO A 53 41.96 1.82 -5.27
N GLU A 54 42.24 1.51 -3.99
CA GLU A 54 41.44 0.59 -3.18
C GLU A 54 40.03 1.12 -2.88
N ALA A 55 39.89 2.44 -2.65
CA ALA A 55 38.58 3.06 -2.41
C ALA A 55 37.66 2.94 -3.63
N VAL A 56 38.21 3.10 -4.85
CA VAL A 56 37.49 2.90 -6.11
C VAL A 56 37.01 1.45 -6.23
N GLY A 57 37.85 0.47 -5.87
CA GLY A 57 37.48 -0.94 -5.85
C GLY A 57 36.35 -1.27 -4.87
N ILE A 58 36.38 -0.69 -3.67
CA ILE A 58 35.31 -0.86 -2.67
C ILE A 58 34.01 -0.24 -3.17
N VAL A 59 34.04 0.97 -3.71
CA VAL A 59 32.87 1.65 -4.26
C VAL A 59 32.28 0.85 -5.43
N ALA A 60 33.11 0.31 -6.33
CA ALA A 60 32.64 -0.54 -7.43
C ALA A 60 31.91 -1.80 -6.93
N ARG A 61 32.42 -2.46 -5.88
CA ARG A 61 31.75 -3.61 -5.25
C ARG A 61 30.44 -3.22 -4.58
N LEU A 62 30.39 -2.09 -3.87
CA LEU A 62 29.18 -1.55 -3.26
C LEU A 62 28.14 -1.16 -4.32
N ALA A 63 28.56 -0.63 -5.46
CA ALA A 63 27.68 -0.31 -6.59
C ALA A 63 27.07 -1.58 -7.21
N LEU A 64 27.87 -2.64 -7.40
CA LEU A 64 27.37 -3.94 -7.85
C LEU A 64 26.40 -4.58 -6.84
N LEU A 65 26.71 -4.48 -5.55
CA LEU A 65 25.80 -4.92 -4.48
C LEU A 65 24.49 -4.12 -4.52
N ALA A 66 24.56 -2.80 -4.65
CA ALA A 66 23.39 -1.95 -4.76
C ALA A 66 22.54 -2.32 -5.99
N LEU A 67 23.16 -2.59 -7.14
CA LEU A 67 22.46 -3.08 -8.33
C LEU A 67 21.71 -4.38 -8.03
N GLY A 68 22.37 -5.36 -7.39
CA GLY A 68 21.72 -6.61 -6.96
C GLY A 68 20.54 -6.38 -6.02
N VAL A 69 20.69 -5.48 -5.05
CA VAL A 69 19.61 -5.09 -4.12
C VAL A 69 18.43 -4.47 -4.87
N TYR A 70 18.67 -3.62 -5.87
CA TYR A 70 17.60 -3.04 -6.70
C TYR A 70 16.89 -4.08 -7.58
N VAL A 71 17.61 -5.07 -8.09
CA VAL A 71 17.01 -6.20 -8.83
C VAL A 71 16.10 -7.02 -7.91
N VAL A 72 16.58 -7.37 -6.72
CA VAL A 72 15.76 -8.09 -5.71
C VAL A 72 14.55 -7.25 -5.30
N ARG A 73 14.71 -5.94 -5.12
CA ARG A 73 13.61 -5.02 -4.84
C ARG A 73 12.56 -5.06 -5.94
N ALA A 74 12.96 -5.00 -7.21
CA ALA A 74 12.03 -5.07 -8.34
C ALA A 74 11.27 -6.39 -8.37
N ALA A 75 11.96 -7.51 -8.13
CA ALA A 75 11.34 -8.83 -8.04
C ALA A 75 10.31 -8.91 -6.90
N LEU A 76 10.66 -8.43 -5.70
CA LEU A 76 9.72 -8.39 -4.57
C LEU A 76 8.54 -7.46 -4.82
N GLN A 77 8.76 -6.32 -5.51
CA GLN A 77 7.68 -5.40 -5.87
C GLN A 77 6.72 -6.05 -6.87
N PHE A 78 7.24 -6.81 -7.84
CA PHE A 78 6.44 -7.62 -8.73
C PHE A 78 5.64 -8.68 -7.97
N VAL A 79 6.29 -9.50 -7.12
CA VAL A 79 5.61 -10.54 -6.34
C VAL A 79 4.53 -9.93 -5.44
N ARG A 80 4.84 -8.84 -4.73
CA ARG A 80 3.87 -8.10 -3.91
C ARG A 80 2.63 -7.72 -4.72
N SER A 81 2.85 -7.02 -5.84
CA SER A 81 1.77 -6.49 -6.68
C SER A 81 0.95 -7.61 -7.31
N TYR A 82 1.61 -8.57 -7.94
CA TYR A 82 0.97 -9.67 -8.64
C TYR A 82 0.15 -10.54 -7.67
N MET A 83 0.71 -10.93 -6.53
CA MET A 83 -0.01 -11.76 -5.54
C MET A 83 -1.18 -11.01 -4.90
N ALA A 84 -1.07 -9.69 -4.71
CA ALA A 84 -2.16 -8.88 -4.18
C ALA A 84 -3.34 -8.82 -5.17
N HIS A 85 -3.07 -8.62 -6.46
CA HIS A 85 -4.10 -8.62 -7.51
C HIS A 85 -4.69 -10.02 -7.72
N VAL A 86 -3.88 -11.08 -7.66
CA VAL A 86 -4.38 -12.46 -7.70
C VAL A 86 -5.38 -12.68 -6.56
N ALA A 87 -5.05 -12.29 -5.32
CA ALA A 87 -5.99 -12.40 -4.21
C ALA A 87 -7.24 -11.53 -4.42
N GLY A 88 -7.07 -10.27 -4.84
CA GLY A 88 -8.16 -9.31 -5.05
C GLY A 88 -9.17 -9.79 -6.08
N TRP A 89 -8.73 -10.12 -7.30
CA TRP A 89 -9.61 -10.53 -8.39
C TRP A 89 -10.35 -11.84 -8.13
N HIS A 90 -9.71 -12.80 -7.47
CA HIS A 90 -10.41 -14.02 -7.11
C HIS A 90 -11.50 -13.80 -6.04
N VAL A 91 -11.25 -12.90 -5.08
CA VAL A 91 -12.28 -12.51 -4.10
C VAL A 91 -13.43 -11.79 -4.81
N VAL A 92 -13.15 -10.90 -5.77
CA VAL A 92 -14.20 -10.26 -6.58
C VAL A 92 -15.03 -11.30 -7.35
N ALA A 93 -14.39 -12.29 -7.96
CA ALA A 93 -15.07 -13.36 -8.69
C ALA A 93 -16.02 -14.14 -7.77
N ASP A 94 -15.57 -14.55 -6.58
CA ASP A 94 -16.40 -15.26 -5.60
C ASP A 94 -17.59 -14.39 -5.14
N VAL A 95 -17.36 -13.12 -4.81
CA VAL A 95 -18.41 -12.20 -4.37
C VAL A 95 -19.42 -11.93 -5.48
N ARG A 96 -18.97 -11.72 -6.72
CA ARG A 96 -19.85 -11.48 -7.86
C ARG A 96 -20.73 -12.69 -8.15
N ALA A 97 -20.17 -13.90 -8.01
CA ALA A 97 -20.95 -15.14 -8.14
C ALA A 97 -22.02 -15.26 -7.05
N GLU A 98 -21.70 -14.95 -5.79
CA GLU A 98 -22.66 -15.00 -4.67
C GLU A 98 -23.78 -13.95 -4.85
N VAL A 99 -23.43 -12.72 -5.21
CA VAL A 99 -24.41 -11.65 -5.48
C VAL A 99 -25.33 -12.03 -6.64
N TYR A 100 -24.77 -12.55 -7.73
CA TYR A 100 -25.56 -12.96 -8.89
C TYR A 100 -26.51 -14.13 -8.57
N GLN A 101 -26.04 -15.13 -7.82
CA GLN A 101 -26.90 -16.23 -7.34
C GLN A 101 -28.00 -15.75 -6.41
N HIS A 102 -27.72 -14.76 -5.55
CA HIS A 102 -28.72 -14.19 -4.67
C HIS A 102 -29.80 -13.44 -5.47
N LEU A 103 -29.40 -12.63 -6.46
CA LEU A 103 -30.33 -11.91 -7.34
C LEU A 103 -31.31 -12.88 -8.02
N GLN A 104 -30.83 -13.98 -8.60
CA GLN A 104 -31.69 -14.97 -9.26
C GLN A 104 -32.79 -15.59 -8.37
N ARG A 105 -32.63 -15.55 -7.04
CA ARG A 105 -33.58 -16.12 -6.08
C ARG A 105 -34.57 -15.09 -5.52
N LEU A 106 -34.41 -13.81 -5.86
CA LEU A 106 -35.32 -12.76 -5.42
C LEU A 106 -36.64 -12.81 -6.19
N SER A 107 -37.72 -12.43 -5.53
CA SER A 107 -39.06 -12.39 -6.13
C SER A 107 -39.17 -11.28 -7.19
N LEU A 108 -40.09 -11.44 -8.14
CA LEU A 108 -40.38 -10.42 -9.17
C LEU A 108 -40.71 -9.05 -8.57
N ARG A 109 -41.39 -9.02 -7.42
CA ARG A 109 -41.70 -7.79 -6.67
C ARG A 109 -40.45 -6.99 -6.28
N PHE A 110 -39.31 -7.64 -6.04
CA PHE A 110 -38.06 -6.93 -5.79
C PHE A 110 -37.61 -6.10 -6.99
N TYR A 111 -37.93 -6.54 -8.21
CA TYR A 111 -37.50 -5.94 -9.46
C TYR A 111 -38.42 -4.82 -9.97
N GLU A 112 -39.67 -4.73 -9.49
CA GLU A 112 -40.64 -3.71 -9.92
C GLU A 112 -40.13 -2.28 -9.68
N ASP A 113 -39.44 -2.04 -8.55
CA ASP A 113 -38.95 -0.71 -8.14
C ASP A 113 -37.43 -0.52 -8.37
N ARG A 114 -36.77 -1.40 -9.14
CA ARG A 114 -35.31 -1.41 -9.30
C ARG A 114 -34.91 -1.36 -10.77
N GLN A 115 -34.14 -0.33 -11.11
CA GLN A 115 -33.55 -0.23 -12.44
C GLN A 115 -32.48 -1.32 -12.64
N THR A 116 -32.55 -2.06 -13.76
CA THR A 116 -31.55 -3.07 -14.13
C THR A 116 -30.13 -2.50 -14.13
N GLY A 117 -29.96 -1.26 -14.60
CA GLY A 117 -28.66 -0.57 -14.57
C GLY A 117 -28.09 -0.38 -13.15
N GLN A 118 -28.95 -0.11 -12.16
CA GLN A 118 -28.53 0.01 -10.77
C GLN A 118 -28.05 -1.34 -10.21
N LEU A 119 -28.75 -2.44 -10.54
CA LEU A 119 -28.36 -3.79 -10.13
C LEU A 119 -27.04 -4.22 -10.78
N MET A 120 -26.86 -3.92 -12.07
CA MET A 120 -25.61 -4.17 -12.79
C MET A 120 -24.45 -3.35 -12.22
N SER A 121 -24.65 -2.05 -11.98
CA SER A 121 -23.62 -1.19 -11.37
C SER A 121 -23.19 -1.72 -10.00
N ARG A 122 -24.12 -2.13 -9.14
CA ARG A 122 -23.75 -2.70 -7.83
C ARG A 122 -23.04 -4.04 -7.95
N THR A 123 -23.45 -4.88 -8.90
CA THR A 123 -22.85 -6.21 -9.07
C THR A 123 -21.44 -6.14 -9.67
N VAL A 124 -21.17 -5.14 -10.50
CA VAL A 124 -19.87 -4.95 -11.17
C VAL A 124 -19.03 -3.93 -10.40
N ASN A 125 -19.42 -2.66 -10.40
CA ASN A 125 -18.61 -1.56 -9.87
C ASN A 125 -18.38 -1.66 -8.36
N ASP A 126 -19.43 -1.93 -7.56
CA ASP A 126 -19.23 -2.05 -6.11
C ASP A 126 -18.40 -3.30 -5.75
N SER A 127 -18.49 -4.36 -6.57
CA SER A 127 -17.65 -5.55 -6.39
C SER A 127 -16.17 -5.27 -6.72
N ASP A 128 -15.88 -4.43 -7.72
CA ASP A 128 -14.51 -4.06 -8.08
C ASP A 128 -13.81 -3.25 -6.97
N LEU A 129 -14.58 -2.51 -6.14
CA LEU A 129 -14.02 -1.83 -4.96
C LEU A 129 -13.36 -2.80 -3.96
N ILE A 130 -13.74 -4.08 -3.97
CA ILE A 130 -13.12 -5.09 -3.12
C ILE A 130 -11.69 -5.41 -3.60
N GLU A 131 -11.46 -5.44 -4.91
CA GLU A 131 -10.13 -5.57 -5.47
C GLU A 131 -9.27 -4.37 -5.08
N GLN A 132 -9.79 -3.15 -5.25
CA GLN A 132 -9.06 -1.94 -4.89
C GLN A 132 -8.69 -1.93 -3.41
N LEU A 133 -9.58 -2.41 -2.56
CA LEU A 133 -9.33 -2.53 -1.12
C LEU A 133 -8.18 -3.52 -0.82
N ILE A 134 -8.21 -4.70 -1.44
CA ILE A 134 -7.29 -5.82 -1.16
C ILE A 134 -5.93 -5.63 -1.85
N ALA A 135 -5.90 -5.15 -3.09
CA ALA A 135 -4.72 -5.06 -3.93
C ALA A 135 -3.97 -3.73 -3.78
N HIS A 136 -4.67 -2.66 -3.36
CA HIS A 136 -4.10 -1.32 -3.24
C HIS A 136 -4.24 -0.73 -1.84
N ALA A 137 -5.46 -0.42 -1.39
CA ALA A 137 -5.66 0.43 -0.22
C ALA A 137 -5.06 -0.16 1.06
N ILE A 138 -5.34 -1.45 1.36
CA ILE A 138 -4.77 -2.13 2.53
C ILE A 138 -3.24 -2.29 2.38
N PRO A 139 -2.72 -2.85 1.27
CA PRO A 139 -1.29 -2.90 0.97
C PRO A 139 -0.53 -1.61 1.20
N ASP A 140 -1.02 -0.50 0.65
CA ASP A 140 -0.30 0.77 0.66
C ASP A 140 -0.33 1.41 2.04
N VAL A 141 -1.45 1.33 2.76
CA VAL A 141 -1.51 1.76 4.16
C VAL A 141 -0.53 0.96 5.02
N LEU A 142 -0.49 -0.37 4.85
CA LEU A 142 0.42 -1.23 5.61
C LEU A 142 1.88 -0.89 5.33
N VAL A 143 2.28 -0.77 4.06
CA VAL A 143 3.65 -0.39 3.68
C VAL A 143 4.01 0.99 4.20
N ASN A 144 3.13 1.98 4.09
CA ASN A 144 3.40 3.33 4.57
C ASN A 144 3.56 3.38 6.10
N VAL A 145 2.74 2.65 6.85
CA VAL A 145 2.87 2.54 8.31
C VAL A 145 4.17 1.85 8.69
N LEU A 146 4.50 0.73 8.06
CA LEU A 146 5.76 0.01 8.30
C LEU A 146 6.98 0.86 7.94
N MET A 147 6.93 1.60 6.83
CA MET A 147 7.99 2.49 6.40
C MET A 147 8.18 3.65 7.37
N LEU A 148 7.09 4.30 7.79
CA LEU A 148 7.14 5.37 8.78
C LEU A 148 7.75 4.87 10.10
N ALA A 149 7.29 3.72 10.60
CA ALA A 149 7.82 3.11 11.81
C ALA A 149 9.30 2.73 11.65
N GLY A 150 9.67 2.09 10.55
CA GLY A 150 11.04 1.64 10.27
C GLY A 150 12.02 2.80 10.12
N VAL A 151 11.67 3.83 9.33
CA VAL A 151 12.50 5.04 9.17
C VAL A 151 12.65 5.76 10.50
N THR A 152 11.56 5.93 11.26
CA THR A 152 11.63 6.58 12.58
C THR A 152 12.54 5.81 13.53
N ALA A 153 12.44 4.48 13.57
CA ALA A 153 13.30 3.64 14.41
C ALA A 153 14.79 3.77 14.03
N VAL A 154 15.11 3.81 12.72
CA VAL A 154 16.48 4.03 12.25
C VAL A 154 16.98 5.43 12.59
N LEU A 155 16.17 6.47 12.40
CA LEU A 155 16.59 7.83 12.73
C LEU A 155 16.85 8.00 14.24
N VAL A 156 15.96 7.48 15.09
CA VAL A 156 16.11 7.55 16.55
C VAL A 156 17.33 6.78 17.02
N SER A 157 17.64 5.63 16.41
CA SER A 157 18.84 4.86 16.76
C SER A 157 20.15 5.54 16.35
N MET A 158 20.11 6.38 15.29
CA MET A 158 21.26 7.17 14.85
C MET A 158 21.44 8.44 15.68
N SER A 159 20.39 9.25 15.82
CA SER A 159 20.38 10.46 16.66
C SER A 159 18.94 10.84 16.97
N TRP A 160 18.60 10.77 18.26
CA TRP A 160 17.27 11.17 18.73
C TRP A 160 16.98 12.66 18.49
N GLN A 161 18.00 13.52 18.51
CA GLN A 161 17.85 14.96 18.23
C GLN A 161 17.46 15.21 16.76
N LEU A 162 18.17 14.59 15.81
CA LEU A 162 17.86 14.74 14.38
C LEU A 162 16.51 14.10 14.03
N ALA A 163 16.17 12.97 14.66
CA ALA A 163 14.86 12.35 14.51
C ALA A 163 13.73 13.30 14.94
N LEU A 164 13.83 13.91 16.12
CA LEU A 164 12.83 14.87 16.60
C LEU A 164 12.68 16.06 15.67
N LEU A 165 13.79 16.67 15.24
CA LEU A 165 13.77 17.78 14.29
C LEU A 165 13.10 17.38 12.97
N SER A 166 13.38 16.18 12.46
CA SER A 166 12.78 15.65 11.23
C SER A 166 11.28 15.37 11.36
N MET A 167 10.78 15.15 12.59
CA MET A 167 9.36 14.89 12.86
C MET A 167 8.53 16.16 13.03
N ILE A 168 9.13 17.35 13.17
CA ILE A 168 8.42 18.63 13.34
C ILE A 168 7.38 18.91 12.23
N PRO A 169 7.63 18.60 10.93
CA PRO A 169 6.63 18.82 9.88
C PRO A 169 5.38 17.93 10.01
N ILE A 170 5.48 16.77 10.66
CA ILE A 170 4.38 15.79 10.78
C ILE A 170 3.14 16.40 11.47
N PRO A 171 3.23 16.97 12.70
CA PRO A 171 2.07 17.56 13.35
C PRO A 171 1.46 18.72 12.55
N LEU A 172 2.29 19.53 11.86
CA LEU A 172 1.79 20.61 11.00
C LEU A 172 0.94 20.05 9.85
N ILE A 173 1.41 19.01 9.18
CA ILE A 173 0.67 18.32 8.12
C ILE A 173 -0.63 17.71 8.67
N VAL A 174 -0.59 17.09 9.84
CA VAL A 174 -1.79 16.51 10.48
C VAL A 174 -2.83 17.59 10.79
N LEU A 175 -2.41 18.75 11.31
CA LEU A 175 -3.31 19.87 11.57
C LEU A 175 -3.91 20.42 10.27
N ALA A 176 -3.09 20.61 9.23
CA ALA A 176 -3.56 21.06 7.92
C ALA A 176 -4.58 20.06 7.31
N MET A 177 -4.29 18.77 7.38
CA MET A 177 -5.19 17.70 6.91
C MET A 177 -6.50 17.66 7.70
N ARG A 178 -6.47 17.87 9.01
CA ARG A 178 -7.68 18.01 9.84
C ARG A 178 -8.50 19.23 9.43
N GLY A 179 -7.85 20.37 9.16
CA GLY A 179 -8.49 21.56 8.62
C GLY A 179 -9.17 21.27 7.28
N PHE A 180 -8.45 20.67 6.32
CA PHE A 180 -8.99 20.28 5.02
C PHE A 180 -10.21 19.35 5.17
N ALA A 181 -10.12 18.34 6.03
CA ALA A 181 -11.22 17.41 6.26
C ALA A 181 -12.45 18.08 6.89
N LYS A 182 -12.26 19.11 7.72
CA LYS A 182 -13.34 19.85 8.38
C LYS A 182 -14.01 20.86 7.45
N TYR A 183 -13.25 21.56 6.60
CA TYR A 183 -13.77 22.68 5.82
C TYR A 183 -13.97 22.34 4.34
N VAL A 184 -13.01 21.69 3.70
CA VAL A 184 -13.04 21.47 2.25
C VAL A 184 -13.88 20.26 1.88
N ARG A 185 -13.76 19.14 2.60
CA ARG A 185 -14.53 17.93 2.28
C ARG A 185 -16.05 18.13 2.32
N PRO A 186 -16.65 18.80 3.32
CA PRO A 186 -18.09 19.04 3.33
C PRO A 186 -18.53 19.97 2.20
N ALA A 187 -17.78 21.04 1.93
CA ALA A 187 -18.08 21.97 0.84
C ALA A 187 -18.04 21.28 -0.54
N PHE A 188 -17.07 20.38 -0.75
CA PHE A 188 -17.00 19.59 -1.97
C PHE A 188 -18.20 18.64 -2.11
N ARG A 189 -18.59 17.98 -1.01
CA ARG A 189 -19.76 17.09 -0.99
C ARG A 189 -21.07 17.84 -1.25
N GLN A 190 -21.22 19.05 -0.72
CA GLN A 190 -22.39 19.90 -1.00
C GLN A 190 -22.47 20.26 -2.48
N ARG A 191 -21.36 20.73 -3.08
CA ARG A 191 -21.33 21.04 -4.52
C ARG A 191 -21.59 19.82 -5.40
N GLN A 192 -21.13 18.64 -4.99
CA GLN A 192 -21.39 17.43 -5.76
C GLN A 192 -22.89 17.11 -5.82
N VAL A 193 -23.63 17.34 -4.72
CA VAL A 193 -25.09 17.18 -4.68
C VAL A 193 -25.81 18.25 -5.52
N GLU A 194 -25.28 19.48 -5.58
CA GLU A 194 -25.86 20.55 -6.41
C GLU A 194 -25.68 20.29 -7.93
N LEU A 195 -24.61 19.58 -8.31
CA LEU A 195 -24.28 19.26 -9.70
C LEU A 195 -24.87 17.91 -10.17
N GLY A 196 -25.42 17.08 -9.29
CA GLY A 196 -26.03 15.78 -9.62
C GLY A 196 -26.13 14.80 -8.46
#